data_AF-A0A349SU57-F1
#
_entry.id   AF-A0A349SU57-F1
#
_cell.length_a   1.000
_cell.length_b   1.000
_cell.length_c   1.000
_cell.angle_alpha   90.00
_cell.angle_beta   90.00
_cell.angle_gamma   90.00
#
_symmetry.space_group_name_H-M   'P 1'
#
loop_
_entity.id
_entity.type
_entity.pdbx_description
1 polymer ?
#
loop_
_entity_poly.entity_id
_entity_poly.type
_entity_poly.pdbx_seq_one_letter_code
_entity_poly.pdbx_strand_id
1 'polypeptide(L)'
;MAKFIDRLRLCPQANPILPTMPSIKLLALICCLGLTACASLSIPKQPSDDYIAGLLAENQFDAALKAVDQWQDNYPNDLELPKQRKHITQAISRFESTTLATAQQLDNKGQWQEAKSVYESALEKVPSSPALQNAYSEFSVRHLTYLNGLKEDLDVAQARHWLNISADIKALYQAAPNDPEARA
;
A
#
# COMPACT_ATOMS: atom_id res chain seq x y z
N MET A 1 -101.28 -3.50 -1.75
CA MET A 1 -101.97 -4.01 -0.55
C MET A 1 -101.17 -3.62 0.67
N ALA A 2 -101.83 -2.97 1.65
CA ALA A 2 -101.44 -2.82 3.06
C ALA A 2 -100.14 -2.02 3.36
N LYS A 3 -100.03 -1.19 4.40
CA LYS A 3 -100.91 -0.75 5.50
C LYS A 3 -100.17 0.36 6.28
N PHE A 4 -100.95 1.30 6.84
CA PHE A 4 -100.82 1.93 8.18
C PHE A 4 -99.57 2.80 8.48
N ILE A 5 -99.68 4.12 8.73
CA ILE A 5 -100.44 4.91 9.75
C ILE A 5 -99.67 5.05 11.08
N ASP A 6 -99.54 6.34 11.48
CA ASP A 6 -99.37 6.90 12.84
C ASP A 6 -98.00 6.67 13.52
N ARG A 7 -97.39 7.60 14.28
CA ARG A 7 -97.83 8.76 15.09
C ARG A 7 -96.51 9.34 15.67
N LEU A 8 -96.17 10.63 15.73
CA LEU A 8 -96.54 11.70 16.70
C LEU A 8 -95.33 12.65 16.72
N ARG A 9 -95.47 13.91 16.34
CA ARG A 9 -95.43 15.10 17.22
C ARG A 9 -94.32 15.11 18.28
N LEU A 10 -93.34 16.02 18.12
CA LEU A 10 -93.15 17.24 18.93
C LEU A 10 -91.84 17.96 18.54
N CYS A 11 -91.95 19.19 18.04
CA CYS A 11 -90.88 20.21 18.01
C CYS A 11 -90.65 20.78 19.44
N PRO A 12 -89.80 21.80 19.71
CA PRO A 12 -88.88 22.58 18.85
C PRO A 12 -87.51 22.90 19.50
N GLN A 13 -86.59 23.54 18.75
CA GLN A 13 -85.89 24.81 19.09
C GLN A 13 -84.51 24.91 18.41
N ALA A 14 -84.34 26.01 17.68
CA ALA A 14 -83.11 26.79 17.48
C ALA A 14 -81.90 26.17 16.73
N ASN A 15 -81.89 26.44 15.41
CA ASN A 15 -80.83 27.09 14.61
C ASN A 15 -79.62 27.72 15.37
N PRO A 16 -78.49 28.09 14.71
CA PRO A 16 -78.13 27.95 13.28
C PRO A 16 -76.63 27.61 13.02
N ILE A 17 -76.24 27.77 11.75
CA ILE A 17 -74.90 28.18 11.23
C ILE A 17 -73.86 27.06 11.00
N LEU A 18 -73.94 26.46 9.80
CA LEU A 18 -72.73 26.20 9.01
C LEU A 18 -72.01 27.53 8.78
N PRO A 19 -70.68 27.58 8.88
CA PRO A 19 -69.99 27.74 7.61
C PRO A 19 -68.63 27.02 7.55
N THR A 20 -68.43 26.41 6.38
CA THR A 20 -67.20 26.48 5.58
C THR A 20 -65.86 26.16 6.25
N MET A 21 -65.27 25.07 5.76
CA MET A 21 -63.84 24.79 5.74
C MET A 21 -62.94 26.03 5.70
N PRO A 22 -61.72 25.89 6.24
CA PRO A 22 -60.58 26.38 5.50
C PRO A 22 -59.59 25.24 5.26
N SER A 23 -59.60 24.77 4.01
CA SER A 23 -58.62 23.89 3.34
C SER A 23 -57.19 24.48 3.27
N ILE A 24 -56.85 25.42 4.16
CA ILE A 24 -55.58 26.15 4.21
C ILE A 24 -54.63 25.49 5.22
N LYS A 25 -55.16 24.83 6.27
CA LYS A 25 -54.34 24.17 7.30
C LYS A 25 -53.67 22.88 6.81
N LEU A 26 -54.28 22.18 5.84
CA LEU A 26 -53.73 20.95 5.26
C LEU A 26 -52.57 21.25 4.29
N LEU A 27 -52.64 22.38 3.57
CA LEU A 27 -51.59 22.80 2.63
C LEU A 27 -50.32 23.28 3.36
N ALA A 28 -50.49 23.96 4.51
CA ALA A 28 -49.36 24.39 5.34
C ALA A 28 -48.60 23.21 5.97
N LEU A 29 -49.30 22.12 6.31
CA LEU A 29 -48.68 20.94 6.93
C LEU A 29 -47.81 20.14 5.95
N ILE A 30 -48.18 20.09 4.67
CA ILE A 30 -47.42 19.42 3.60
C ILE A 30 -46.19 20.25 3.20
N CYS A 31 -46.26 21.58 3.27
CA CYS A 31 -45.14 22.47 2.94
C CYS A 31 -43.98 22.37 3.94
N CYS A 32 -44.26 22.07 5.22
CA CYS A 32 -43.22 21.89 6.25
C CYS A 32 -42.47 20.55 6.15
N LEU A 33 -43.02 19.53 5.49
CA LEU A 33 -42.39 18.20 5.32
C LEU A 33 -41.37 18.16 4.16
N GLY A 34 -41.38 19.15 3.26
CA GLY A 34 -40.44 19.22 2.13
C GLY A 34 -39.08 19.86 2.46
N LEU A 35 -38.97 20.58 3.58
CA LEU A 35 -37.79 21.38 3.92
C LEU A 35 -36.76 20.64 4.79
N THR A 36 -37.08 19.46 5.33
CA THR A 36 -36.15 18.68 6.16
C THR A 36 -35.26 17.72 5.34
N ALA A 37 -35.42 17.67 4.01
CA ALA A 37 -34.67 16.75 3.14
C ALA A 37 -33.28 17.27 2.68
N CYS A 38 -32.91 18.51 3.04
CA CYS A 38 -31.61 19.09 2.64
C CYS A 38 -30.51 19.02 3.73
N ALA A 39 -30.77 18.42 4.89
CA ALA A 39 -29.86 18.51 6.05
C ALA A 39 -28.64 17.57 6.02
N SER A 40 -28.43 16.79 4.97
CA SER A 40 -27.27 15.88 4.91
C SER A 40 -26.77 15.65 3.49
N LEU A 41 -26.45 16.72 2.77
CA LEU A 41 -25.51 16.61 1.65
C LEU A 41 -24.09 16.55 2.24
N SER A 42 -23.75 15.41 2.85
CA SER A 42 -22.36 15.14 3.23
C SER A 42 -21.58 14.91 1.96
N ILE A 43 -20.95 15.97 1.44
CA ILE A 43 -19.98 15.84 0.36
C ILE A 43 -18.88 14.94 0.92
N PRO A 44 -18.67 13.76 0.32
CA PRO A 44 -17.63 12.85 0.76
C PRO A 44 -16.31 13.64 0.65
N LYS A 45 -15.45 13.55 1.67
CA LYS A 45 -14.22 14.33 1.75
C LYS A 45 -13.06 13.50 1.19
N GLN A 46 -12.47 13.97 0.10
CA GLN A 46 -11.25 13.40 -0.49
C GLN A 46 -10.16 13.25 0.58
N PRO A 47 -9.28 12.22 0.49
CA PRO A 47 -8.10 12.15 1.34
C PRO A 47 -7.38 13.50 1.37
N SER A 48 -7.23 14.08 2.57
CA SER A 48 -6.61 15.38 2.72
C SER A 48 -5.13 15.31 2.36
N ASP A 49 -4.58 16.43 1.91
CA ASP A 49 -3.14 16.54 1.65
C ASP A 49 -2.31 16.19 2.90
N ASP A 50 -2.78 16.55 4.10
CA ASP A 50 -2.14 16.20 5.38
C ASP A 50 -2.14 14.68 5.64
N TYR A 51 -3.22 13.99 5.28
CA TYR A 51 -3.30 12.53 5.44
C TYR A 51 -2.31 11.84 4.50
N ILE A 52 -2.27 12.26 3.24
CA ILE A 52 -1.30 11.76 2.26
C ILE A 52 0.13 12.08 2.72
N ALA A 53 0.38 13.30 3.22
CA ALA A 53 1.69 13.69 3.74
C ALA A 53 2.13 12.81 4.92
N GLY A 54 1.22 12.45 5.82
CA GLY A 54 1.48 11.50 6.91
C GLY A 54 1.91 10.13 6.41
N LEU A 55 1.16 9.56 5.45
CA LEU A 55 1.51 8.27 4.83
C LEU A 55 2.89 8.32 4.17
N LEU A 56 3.20 9.40 3.45
CA LEU A 56 4.49 9.57 2.79
C LEU A 56 5.65 9.74 3.80
N ALA A 57 5.42 10.44 4.91
CA ALA A 57 6.42 10.58 5.97
C ALA A 57 6.76 9.23 6.64
N GLU A 58 5.78 8.32 6.71
CA GLU A 58 5.95 6.97 7.22
C GLU A 58 6.44 5.97 6.15
N ASN A 59 6.74 6.42 4.93
CA ASN A 59 7.07 5.58 3.77
C ASN A 59 5.98 4.56 3.38
N GLN A 60 4.72 4.83 3.72
CA GLN A 60 3.57 4.01 3.36
C GLN A 60 3.07 4.37 1.96
N PHE A 61 3.92 4.19 0.95
CA PHE A 61 3.66 4.61 -0.42
C PHE A 61 2.47 3.89 -1.06
N ASP A 62 2.37 2.58 -0.84
CA ASP A 62 1.24 1.78 -1.33
C ASP A 62 -0.08 2.19 -0.68
N ALA A 63 -0.07 2.54 0.61
CA ALA A 63 -1.25 3.04 1.30
C ALA A 63 -1.68 4.40 0.74
N ALA A 64 -0.72 5.28 0.43
CA ALA A 64 -0.99 6.58 -0.17
C ALA A 64 -1.60 6.45 -1.57
N LEU A 65 -1.03 5.59 -2.43
CA LEU A 65 -1.59 5.30 -3.75
C LEU A 65 -2.98 4.69 -3.64
N LYS A 66 -3.16 3.69 -2.76
CA LYS A 66 -4.45 3.02 -2.54
C LYS A 66 -5.53 3.99 -2.08
N ALA A 67 -5.20 4.95 -1.20
CA ALA A 67 -6.15 5.96 -0.76
C ALA A 67 -6.66 6.83 -1.92
N VAL A 68 -5.76 7.22 -2.83
CA VAL A 68 -6.10 7.98 -4.04
C VAL A 68 -6.88 7.12 -5.04
N ASP A 69 -6.49 5.86 -5.24
CA ASP A 69 -7.16 4.92 -6.15
C ASP A 69 -8.61 4.63 -5.71
N GLN A 70 -8.80 4.33 -4.42
CA GLN A 70 -10.13 4.10 -3.85
C GLN A 70 -11.04 5.32 -3.98
N TRP A 71 -10.48 6.53 -3.91
CA TRP A 71 -11.24 7.75 -4.13
C TRP A 71 -11.62 7.93 -5.60
N GLN A 72 -10.67 7.70 -6.52
CA GLN A 72 -10.88 7.75 -7.97
C GLN A 72 -11.99 6.80 -8.43
N ASP A 73 -12.05 5.59 -7.88
CA ASP A 73 -13.05 4.59 -8.23
C ASP A 73 -14.47 5.04 -7.90
N ASN A 74 -14.64 5.79 -6.81
CA ASN A 74 -15.92 6.33 -6.37
C ASN A 74 -16.25 7.68 -7.02
N TYR A 75 -15.23 8.47 -7.40
CA TYR A 75 -15.35 9.83 -7.91
C TYR A 75 -14.43 10.06 -9.13
N PRO A 76 -14.77 9.52 -10.31
CA PRO A 76 -13.85 9.47 -11.44
C PRO A 76 -13.49 10.83 -12.08
N ASN A 77 -14.29 11.87 -11.82
CA ASN A 77 -14.12 13.20 -12.40
C ASN A 77 -13.52 14.22 -11.41
N ASP A 78 -12.89 13.75 -10.33
CA ASP A 78 -12.23 14.63 -9.37
C ASP A 78 -10.97 15.28 -9.99
N LEU A 79 -10.92 16.61 -9.96
CA LEU A 79 -9.87 17.42 -10.58
C LEU A 79 -8.57 17.47 -9.76
N GLU A 80 -8.62 17.17 -8.46
CA GLU A 80 -7.45 17.28 -7.56
C GLU A 80 -6.66 15.95 -7.46
N LEU A 81 -7.27 14.82 -7.81
CA LEU A 81 -6.60 13.51 -7.77
C LEU A 81 -5.33 13.40 -8.62
N PRO A 82 -5.27 13.93 -9.86
CA PRO A 82 -4.03 13.89 -10.64
C PRO A 82 -2.86 14.60 -9.95
N LYS A 83 -3.14 15.69 -9.21
CA LYS A 83 -2.13 16.44 -8.46
C LYS A 83 -1.63 15.62 -7.26
N GLN A 84 -2.52 15.00 -6.50
CA GLN A 84 -2.14 14.12 -5.38
C GLN A 84 -1.34 12.90 -5.86
N ARG A 85 -1.79 12.22 -6.92
CA ARG A 85 -1.06 11.11 -7.52
C ARG A 85 0.34 11.53 -7.94
N LYS A 86 0.46 12.68 -8.61
CA LYS A 86 1.77 13.23 -8.99
C LYS A 86 2.66 13.47 -7.78
N HIS A 87 2.13 14.01 -6.69
CA HIS A 87 2.89 14.23 -5.46
C HIS A 87 3.41 12.92 -4.86
N ILE A 88 2.57 11.89 -4.78
CA ILE A 88 2.94 10.55 -4.30
C ILE A 88 4.02 9.93 -5.20
N THR A 89 3.84 9.95 -6.52
CA THR A 89 4.82 9.41 -7.47
C THR A 89 6.16 10.14 -7.39
N GLN A 90 6.16 11.45 -7.15
CA GLN A 90 7.40 12.21 -6.93
C GLN A 90 8.09 11.81 -5.62
N ALA A 91 7.34 11.55 -4.56
CA ALA A 91 7.90 11.08 -3.29
C ALA A 91 8.54 9.68 -3.46
N ILE A 92 7.84 8.76 -4.13
CA ILE A 92 8.36 7.43 -4.49
C ILE A 92 9.66 7.56 -5.28
N SER A 93 9.67 8.37 -6.34
CA SER A 93 10.87 8.55 -7.18
C SER A 93 12.07 9.10 -6.41
N ARG A 94 11.86 10.03 -5.45
CA ARG A 94 12.94 10.53 -4.58
C ARG A 94 13.45 9.45 -3.63
N PHE A 95 12.54 8.66 -3.06
CA PHE A 95 12.89 7.54 -2.19
C PHE A 95 13.72 6.49 -2.94
N GLU A 96 13.27 6.11 -4.15
CA GLU A 96 13.99 5.20 -5.04
C GLU A 96 15.39 5.74 -5.36
N SER A 97 15.48 6.98 -5.85
CA SER A 97 16.77 7.59 -6.22
C SER A 97 17.76 7.63 -5.05
N THR A 98 17.29 7.97 -3.84
CA THR A 98 18.12 8.02 -2.64
C THR A 98 18.57 6.61 -2.24
N THR A 99 17.67 5.63 -2.31
CA THR A 99 17.96 4.23 -2.02
C THR A 99 19.02 3.68 -2.97
N LEU A 100 18.83 3.88 -4.28
CA LEU A 100 19.74 3.42 -5.32
C LEU A 100 21.14 4.03 -5.14
N ALA A 101 21.21 5.34 -4.88
CA ALA A 101 22.49 6.02 -4.63
C ALA A 101 23.20 5.48 -3.38
N THR A 102 22.45 5.24 -2.30
CA THR A 102 22.99 4.70 -1.05
C THR A 102 23.50 3.27 -1.24
N ALA A 103 22.70 2.41 -1.85
CA ALA A 103 23.08 1.03 -2.13
C ALA A 103 24.31 0.95 -3.04
N GLN A 104 24.37 1.78 -4.09
CA GLN A 104 25.54 1.84 -4.97
C GLN A 104 26.80 2.31 -4.24
N GLN A 105 26.67 3.27 -3.32
CA GLN A 105 27.81 3.73 -2.52
C GLN A 105 28.34 2.61 -1.62
N LEU A 106 27.46 1.80 -1.01
CA LEU A 106 27.82 0.66 -0.18
C LEU A 106 28.48 -0.45 -1.02
N ASP A 107 27.90 -0.76 -2.18
CA ASP A 107 28.46 -1.70 -3.17
C ASP A 107 29.90 -1.30 -3.56
N ASN A 108 30.11 -0.04 -3.95
CA ASN A 108 31.43 0.48 -4.31
C ASN A 108 32.47 0.41 -3.18
N LYS A 109 32.03 0.33 -1.91
CA LYS A 109 32.90 0.18 -0.74
C LYS A 109 33.13 -1.29 -0.36
N GLY A 110 32.54 -2.24 -1.08
CA GLY A 110 32.55 -3.67 -0.74
C GLY A 110 31.66 -4.01 0.47
N GLN A 111 30.76 -3.10 0.87
CA GLN A 111 29.79 -3.31 1.95
C GLN A 111 28.54 -4.02 1.42
N TRP A 112 28.74 -5.23 0.90
CA TRP A 112 27.71 -5.99 0.18
C TRP A 112 26.49 -6.31 1.04
N GLN A 113 26.69 -6.65 2.32
CA GLN A 113 25.59 -7.01 3.21
C GLN A 113 24.71 -5.79 3.53
N GLU A 114 25.32 -4.64 3.76
CA GLU A 114 24.62 -3.39 3.99
C GLU A 114 23.90 -2.92 2.72
N ALA A 115 24.54 -3.02 1.55
CA ALA A 115 23.90 -2.72 0.27
C ALA A 115 22.65 -3.58 0.04
N LYS A 116 22.76 -4.89 0.31
CA LYS A 116 21.63 -5.83 0.26
C LYS A 116 20.50 -5.40 1.18
N SER A 117 20.79 -5.09 2.45
CA SER A 117 19.79 -4.66 3.42
C SER A 117 19.05 -3.40 2.98
N VAL A 118 19.74 -2.45 2.35
CA VAL A 118 19.11 -1.23 1.80
C VAL A 118 18.09 -1.57 0.72
N TYR A 119 18.41 -2.48 -0.20
CA TYR A 119 17.48 -2.93 -1.23
C TYR A 119 16.26 -3.66 -0.65
N GLU A 120 16.49 -4.60 0.28
CA GLU A 120 15.42 -5.39 0.89
C GLU A 120 14.44 -4.48 1.66
N SER A 121 14.96 -3.58 2.51
CA SER A 121 14.11 -2.63 3.24
C SER A 121 13.38 -1.64 2.32
N ALA A 122 13.92 -1.32 1.15
CA ALA A 122 13.25 -0.46 0.19
C ALA A 122 12.13 -1.20 -0.56
N LEU A 123 12.36 -2.46 -0.91
CA LEU A 123 11.35 -3.32 -1.54
C LEU A 123 10.23 -3.72 -0.59
N GLU A 124 10.45 -3.71 0.73
CA GLU A 124 9.36 -3.81 1.71
C GLU A 124 8.43 -2.59 1.68
N LYS A 125 8.96 -1.40 1.38
CA LYS A 125 8.21 -0.13 1.37
C LYS A 125 7.56 0.16 0.03
N VAL A 126 8.21 -0.22 -1.08
CA VAL A 126 7.69 -0.08 -2.44
C VAL A 126 7.88 -1.40 -3.21
N PRO A 127 7.10 -2.44 -2.89
CA PRO A 127 7.26 -3.77 -3.50
C PRO A 127 7.06 -3.77 -5.02
N SER A 128 6.26 -2.83 -5.50
CA SER A 128 5.88 -2.70 -6.92
C SER A 128 6.91 -1.95 -7.77
N SER A 129 8.00 -1.42 -7.19
CA SER A 129 8.98 -0.60 -7.91
C SER A 129 9.84 -1.45 -8.88
N PRO A 130 9.70 -1.28 -10.20
CA PRO A 130 10.54 -1.99 -11.16
C PRO A 130 12.00 -1.52 -11.09
N ALA A 131 12.22 -0.24 -10.75
CA ALA A 131 13.55 0.33 -10.63
C ALA A 131 14.34 -0.34 -9.49
N LEU A 132 13.73 -0.51 -8.32
CA LEU A 132 14.36 -1.19 -7.19
C LEU A 132 14.56 -2.68 -7.45
N GLN A 133 13.56 -3.36 -8.04
CA GLN A 133 13.66 -4.78 -8.37
C GLN A 133 14.81 -5.07 -9.34
N ASN A 134 14.91 -4.29 -10.42
CA ASN A 134 15.96 -4.44 -11.42
C ASN A 134 17.34 -4.18 -10.81
N ALA A 135 17.50 -3.08 -10.07
CA ALA A 135 18.77 -2.75 -9.44
C ALA A 135 19.21 -3.81 -8.42
N TYR A 136 18.28 -4.36 -7.63
CA TYR A 136 18.60 -5.42 -6.67
C TYR A 136 18.99 -6.73 -7.36
N SER A 137 18.33 -7.07 -8.47
CA SER A 137 18.69 -8.22 -9.31
C SER A 137 20.10 -8.08 -9.88
N GLU A 138 20.41 -6.92 -10.49
CA GLU A 138 21.74 -6.63 -11.03
C GLU A 138 22.83 -6.67 -9.95
N PHE A 139 22.57 -6.07 -8.79
CA PHE A 139 23.44 -6.15 -7.62
C PHE A 139 23.69 -7.61 -7.21
N SER A 140 22.65 -8.43 -7.13
CA SER A 140 22.74 -9.83 -6.71
C SER A 140 23.58 -10.66 -7.69
N VAL A 141 23.42 -10.43 -8.99
CA VAL A 141 24.26 -11.06 -10.02
C VAL A 141 25.72 -10.68 -9.84
N ARG A 142 26.03 -9.37 -9.72
CA ARG A 142 27.41 -8.90 -9.51
C ARG A 142 28.04 -9.51 -8.26
N HIS A 143 27.30 -9.52 -7.15
CA HIS A 143 27.79 -10.06 -5.89
C HIS A 143 28.09 -11.56 -6.00
N LEU A 144 27.21 -12.35 -6.63
CA LEU A 144 27.45 -13.77 -6.86
C LEU A 144 28.66 -14.02 -7.76
N THR A 145 28.83 -13.23 -8.83
CA THR A 145 30.00 -13.32 -9.69
C THR A 145 31.29 -13.05 -8.90
N TYR A 146 31.30 -12.04 -8.04
CA TYR A 146 32.44 -11.73 -7.19
C TYR A 146 32.78 -12.88 -6.23
N LEU A 147 31.77 -13.44 -5.55
CA LEU A 147 31.98 -14.58 -4.63
C LEU A 147 32.52 -15.82 -5.34
N ASN A 148 32.03 -16.10 -6.56
CA ASN A 148 32.54 -17.22 -7.35
C ASN A 148 34.00 -17.01 -7.74
N GLY A 149 34.37 -15.79 -8.15
CA GLY A 149 35.77 -15.46 -8.44
C GLY A 149 36.69 -15.67 -7.22
N LEU A 150 36.27 -15.20 -6.04
CA LEU A 150 37.03 -15.44 -4.81
C LEU A 150 37.20 -16.93 -4.49
N LYS A 151 36.17 -17.74 -4.76
CA LYS A 151 36.22 -19.18 -4.54
C LYS A 151 37.18 -19.86 -5.53
N GLU A 152 37.13 -19.49 -6.80
CA GLU A 152 38.06 -19.98 -7.81
C GLU A 152 39.52 -19.64 -7.45
N ASP A 153 39.78 -18.41 -7.01
CA ASP A 153 41.11 -17.97 -6.56
C ASP A 153 41.58 -18.79 -5.34
N LEU A 154 40.68 -19.05 -4.39
CA LEU A 154 40.97 -19.88 -3.23
C LEU A 154 41.31 -21.33 -3.63
N ASP A 155 40.53 -21.94 -4.52
CA ASP A 155 40.74 -23.30 -5.00
C ASP A 155 42.10 -23.42 -5.71
N VAL A 156 42.46 -22.42 -6.54
CA VAL A 156 43.77 -22.35 -7.20
C VAL A 156 44.90 -22.20 -6.18
N ALA A 157 44.74 -21.35 -5.17
CA ALA A 157 45.73 -21.16 -4.12
C ALA A 157 45.95 -22.45 -3.31
N GLN A 158 44.87 -23.15 -2.95
CA GLN A 158 44.93 -24.44 -2.27
C GLN A 158 45.62 -25.50 -3.13
N ALA A 159 45.26 -25.64 -4.40
CA ALA A 159 45.90 -26.58 -5.32
C ALA A 159 47.41 -26.32 -5.44
N ARG A 160 47.82 -25.06 -5.56
CA ARG A 160 49.23 -24.68 -5.59
C ARG A 160 49.96 -25.03 -4.30
N HIS A 161 49.34 -24.80 -3.15
CA HIS A 161 49.90 -25.18 -1.85
C HIS A 161 50.13 -26.69 -1.76
N TRP A 162 49.12 -27.50 -2.13
CA TRP A 162 49.23 -28.95 -2.15
C TRP A 162 50.34 -29.46 -3.05
N LEU A 163 50.47 -28.90 -4.26
CA LEU A 163 51.56 -29.25 -5.17
C LEU A 163 52.92 -28.94 -4.57
N ASN A 164 53.06 -27.81 -3.87
CA ASN A 164 54.33 -27.40 -3.26
C ASN A 164 54.77 -28.34 -2.13
N ILE A 165 53.83 -28.85 -1.32
CA ILE A 165 54.15 -29.75 -0.21
C ILE A 165 54.11 -31.24 -0.58
N SER A 166 53.63 -31.58 -1.79
CA SER A 166 53.45 -32.97 -2.22
C SER A 166 54.73 -33.81 -2.22
N ALA A 167 55.88 -33.19 -2.54
CA ALA A 167 57.18 -33.87 -2.52
C ALA A 167 57.61 -34.22 -1.09
N ASP A 168 57.39 -33.30 -0.14
CA ASP A 168 57.73 -33.49 1.27
C ASP A 168 56.81 -34.53 1.92
N ILE A 169 55.50 -34.49 1.63
CA ILE A 169 54.53 -35.52 2.06
C ILE A 169 54.98 -36.90 1.54
N LYS A 170 55.36 -36.99 0.26
CA LYS A 170 55.84 -38.25 -0.33
C LYS A 170 57.13 -38.74 0.33
N ALA A 171 58.06 -37.85 0.63
CA ALA A 171 59.30 -38.19 1.32
C ALA A 171 59.03 -38.70 2.75
N LEU A 172 58.11 -38.07 3.48
CA LEU A 172 57.68 -38.49 4.82
C LEU A 172 57.09 -39.89 4.80
N TYR A 173 56.17 -40.17 3.86
CA TYR A 173 55.56 -41.49 3.69
C TYR A 173 56.59 -42.58 3.35
N GLN A 174 57.57 -42.26 2.51
CA GLN A 174 58.66 -43.20 2.18
C GLN A 174 59.58 -43.46 3.37
N ALA A 175 59.87 -42.46 4.19
CA ALA A 175 60.74 -42.58 5.35
C ALA A 175 60.06 -43.29 6.53
N ALA A 176 58.75 -43.09 6.71
CA ALA A 176 57.97 -43.63 7.82
C ALA A 176 56.58 -44.13 7.35
N PRO A 177 56.50 -45.27 6.64
CA PRO A 177 55.25 -45.75 6.02
C PRO A 177 54.13 -46.15 7.00
N ASN A 178 54.48 -46.33 8.28
CA ASN A 178 53.55 -46.65 9.36
C ASN A 178 53.19 -45.42 10.22
N ASP A 179 53.72 -44.23 9.89
CA ASP A 179 53.37 -42.99 10.58
C ASP A 179 51.98 -42.50 10.15
N PRO A 180 51.02 -42.32 11.07
CA PRO A 180 49.68 -41.84 10.75
C PRO A 180 49.66 -40.40 10.20
N GLU A 181 50.63 -39.55 10.54
CA GLU A 181 50.71 -38.17 10.02
C GLU A 181 51.13 -38.13 8.55
N ALA A 182 51.78 -39.19 8.06
CA ALA A 182 52.20 -39.32 6.67
C ALA A 182 51.10 -39.80 5.70
N ARG A 183 49.88 -40.03 6.20
CA ARG A 183 48.74 -40.59 5.42
C ARG A 183 47.62 -39.58 5.16
N ALA A 184 47.67 -38.40 5.75
CA ALA A 184 46.68 -37.32 5.60
C ALA A 184 47.09 -36.33 4.52
#